data_AF-A0A959MG06-F1
#
_entry.id   AF-A0A959MG06-F1
#
_cell.length_a   1.000
_cell.length_b   1.000
_cell.length_c   1.000
_cell.angle_alpha   90.00
_cell.angle_beta   90.00
_cell.angle_gamma   90.00
#
_symmetry.space_group_name_H-M   'P 1'
#
loop_
_entity.id
_entity.type
_entity.pdbx_description
1 polymer ?
#
loop_
_entity_poly.entity_id
_entity_poly.type
_entity_poly.pdbx_seq_one_letter_code
_entity_poly.pdbx_strand_id
1 'polypeptide(L)'
;MERLTENKIILLTRQTRLDELVHRFNTIEQARFYVEHLGADFSDYQQEDKKYQASVVSAITTLGTLGRVQVLNRAFLPNFLFGPEDVVVVLGQDGLVANTLKYLKNQPVIGVNPDPERWDGVLLPFLVDDLGNVVREVLQGKREMQDVTMAMAELNDGQKLYGVNDLFIGPRSHISARYEINIDGRSENHSSSGIIVSTGLGSTGWFKSLIAGALGIVREITGEQLGNIQPAPTPWNASWLYFTVREPFPSKHSEATILFGTVSQDHPLLLTSHMPEHGVIFSDGIESDYLHFNSGATARIVPADKVGKLVV
;
A
#
# COMPACT_ATOMS: atom_id res chain seq x y z
N MET A 1 -12.20 -36.61 -7.59
CA MET A 1 -11.10 -35.63 -7.61
C MET A 1 -10.61 -35.54 -6.17
N GLU A 2 -9.44 -36.10 -5.88
CA GLU A 2 -8.79 -35.92 -4.58
C GLU A 2 -8.28 -34.49 -4.51
N ARG A 3 -8.74 -33.72 -3.51
CA ARG A 3 -8.28 -32.35 -3.29
C ARG A 3 -6.88 -32.38 -2.69
N LEU A 4 -6.03 -31.43 -3.08
CA LEU A 4 -4.65 -31.36 -2.61
C LEU A 4 -4.57 -30.83 -1.16
N THR A 5 -5.60 -30.09 -0.72
CA THR A 5 -5.71 -29.56 0.64
C THR A 5 -7.17 -29.36 1.06
N GLU A 6 -7.42 -29.39 2.37
CA GLU A 6 -8.68 -28.96 2.99
C GLU A 6 -8.66 -27.47 3.39
N ASN A 7 -7.49 -26.80 3.30
CA ASN A 7 -7.35 -25.37 3.55
C ASN A 7 -8.05 -24.55 2.47
N LYS A 8 -8.49 -23.33 2.82
CA LYS A 8 -9.14 -22.44 1.86
C LYS A 8 -8.11 -21.73 1.00
N ILE A 9 -8.42 -21.62 -0.28
CA ILE A 9 -7.75 -20.71 -1.19
C ILE A 9 -8.64 -19.48 -1.31
N ILE A 10 -8.17 -18.34 -0.83
CA ILE A 10 -8.90 -17.07 -0.90
C ILE A 10 -8.51 -16.35 -2.18
N LEU A 11 -9.42 -16.27 -3.13
CA LEU A 11 -9.23 -15.50 -4.37
C LEU A 11 -9.74 -14.08 -4.17
N LEU A 12 -8.83 -13.13 -4.05
CA LEU A 12 -9.13 -11.71 -3.96
C LEU A 12 -9.28 -11.10 -5.35
N THR A 13 -10.41 -10.41 -5.55
CA THR A 13 -10.75 -9.69 -6.78
C THR A 13 -11.12 -8.24 -6.48
N ARG A 14 -11.13 -7.42 -7.53
CA ARG A 14 -11.61 -6.03 -7.49
C ARG A 14 -12.71 -5.83 -8.52
N GLN A 15 -13.48 -4.77 -8.32
CA GLN A 15 -14.31 -4.23 -9.39
C GLN A 15 -13.41 -3.60 -10.47
N THR A 16 -13.84 -3.75 -11.72
CA THR A 16 -13.22 -3.06 -12.86
C THR A 16 -13.71 -1.61 -12.92
N ARG A 17 -13.08 -0.77 -13.74
CA ARG A 17 -13.59 0.60 -13.95
C ARG A 17 -15.01 0.58 -14.52
N LEU A 18 -15.33 -0.41 -15.36
CA LEU A 18 -16.69 -0.57 -15.88
C LEU A 18 -17.68 -0.95 -14.78
N ASP A 19 -17.34 -1.90 -13.91
CA ASP A 19 -18.18 -2.27 -12.76
C ASP A 19 -18.50 -1.06 -11.88
N GLU A 20 -17.48 -0.23 -11.58
CA GLU A 20 -17.65 0.98 -10.76
C GLU A 20 -18.55 2.02 -11.45
N LEU A 21 -18.41 2.20 -12.77
CA LEU A 21 -19.28 3.10 -13.54
C LEU A 21 -20.72 2.58 -13.59
N VAL A 22 -20.93 1.27 -13.78
CA VAL A 22 -22.26 0.66 -13.77
C VAL A 22 -22.88 0.76 -12.38
N HIS A 23 -22.10 0.60 -11.31
CA HIS A 23 -22.59 0.82 -9.95
C HIS A 23 -23.06 2.27 -9.73
N ARG A 24 -22.35 3.25 -10.32
CA ARG A 24 -22.70 4.67 -10.21
C ARG A 24 -23.88 5.08 -11.10
N PHE A 25 -23.95 4.54 -12.32
CA PHE A 25 -24.90 4.97 -13.36
C PHE A 25 -26.01 3.94 -13.64
N ASN A 26 -26.07 2.84 -12.90
CA ASN A 26 -27.02 1.71 -12.98
C ASN A 26 -26.94 0.83 -14.23
N THR A 27 -26.53 1.35 -15.39
CA THR A 27 -26.47 0.60 -16.65
C THR A 27 -25.19 0.85 -17.44
N ILE A 28 -24.85 -0.09 -18.32
CA ILE A 28 -23.70 0.01 -19.23
C ILE A 28 -23.91 1.17 -20.22
N GLU A 29 -25.14 1.36 -20.69
CA GLU A 29 -25.52 2.40 -21.64
C GLU A 29 -25.36 3.81 -21.02
N GLN A 30 -25.76 3.99 -19.77
CA GLN A 30 -25.58 5.27 -19.06
C GLN A 30 -24.11 5.53 -18.74
N ALA A 31 -23.35 4.50 -18.35
CA ALA A 31 -21.91 4.60 -18.19
C ALA A 31 -21.21 4.99 -19.50
N ARG A 32 -21.59 4.36 -20.62
CA ARG A 32 -21.07 4.68 -21.95
C ARG A 32 -21.35 6.13 -22.33
N PHE A 33 -22.61 6.56 -22.22
CA PHE A 33 -23.00 7.92 -22.53
C PHE A 33 -22.18 8.94 -21.73
N TYR A 34 -21.98 8.70 -20.43
CA TYR A 34 -21.17 9.57 -19.57
C TYR A 34 -19.71 9.67 -20.05
N VAL A 35 -19.05 8.53 -20.30
CA VAL A 35 -17.63 8.48 -20.70
C VAL A 35 -17.42 9.12 -22.07
N GLU A 36 -18.27 8.77 -23.05
CA GLU A 36 -18.17 9.30 -24.42
C GLU A 36 -18.52 10.79 -24.49
N HIS A 37 -19.46 11.28 -23.68
CA HIS A 37 -19.79 12.70 -23.62
C HIS A 37 -18.64 13.56 -23.08
N LEU A 38 -17.76 12.98 -22.26
CA LEU A 38 -16.52 13.61 -21.80
C LEU A 38 -15.35 13.42 -22.78
N GLY A 39 -15.58 12.76 -23.93
CA GLY A 39 -14.60 12.58 -25.00
C GLY A 39 -13.66 11.40 -24.83
N ALA A 40 -13.94 10.47 -23.91
CA ALA A 40 -13.12 9.28 -23.69
C ALA A 40 -13.66 8.06 -24.46
N ASP A 41 -12.77 7.13 -24.82
CA ASP A 41 -13.14 5.87 -25.48
C ASP A 41 -13.67 4.85 -24.46
N PHE A 42 -14.94 4.47 -24.61
CA PHE A 42 -15.57 3.46 -23.78
C PHE A 42 -15.09 2.04 -24.08
N SER A 43 -14.55 1.78 -25.28
CA SER A 43 -14.12 0.45 -25.70
C SER A 43 -12.98 -0.11 -24.84
N ASP A 44 -12.08 0.76 -24.37
CA ASP A 44 -11.00 0.39 -23.44
C ASP A 44 -11.53 -0.20 -22.12
N TYR A 45 -12.60 0.38 -21.57
CA TYR A 45 -13.24 -0.08 -20.33
C TYR A 45 -13.88 -1.45 -20.52
N GLN A 46 -14.51 -1.68 -21.67
CA GLN A 46 -15.12 -2.98 -22.01
C GLN A 46 -14.07 -4.06 -22.23
N GLN A 47 -12.95 -3.73 -22.87
CA GLN A 47 -11.85 -4.66 -23.09
C GLN A 47 -11.17 -5.05 -21.79
N GLU A 48 -10.86 -4.08 -20.92
CA GLU A 48 -10.34 -4.33 -19.57
C GLU A 48 -11.29 -5.27 -18.80
N ASP A 49 -12.59 -4.94 -18.76
CA ASP A 49 -13.55 -5.73 -18.00
C ASP A 49 -13.66 -7.16 -18.53
N LYS A 50 -13.81 -7.33 -19.85
CA LYS A 50 -13.89 -8.65 -20.47
C LYS A 50 -12.66 -9.51 -20.15
N LYS A 51 -11.45 -8.94 -20.26
CA LYS A 51 -10.20 -9.66 -19.97
C LYS A 51 -10.09 -10.00 -18.48
N TYR A 52 -10.49 -9.09 -17.61
CA TYR A 52 -10.50 -9.32 -16.16
C TYR A 52 -11.50 -10.41 -15.75
N GLN A 53 -12.75 -10.34 -16.21
CA GLN A 53 -13.77 -11.35 -15.88
C GLN A 53 -13.37 -12.75 -16.40
N ALA A 54 -12.79 -12.82 -17.60
CA ALA A 54 -12.25 -14.08 -18.13
C ALA A 54 -11.13 -14.64 -17.24
N SER A 55 -10.24 -13.78 -16.76
CA SER A 55 -9.17 -14.14 -15.81
C SER A 55 -9.72 -14.64 -14.48
N VAL A 56 -10.75 -14.00 -13.93
CA VAL A 56 -11.43 -14.44 -12.70
C VAL A 56 -12.03 -15.83 -12.86
N VAL A 57 -12.75 -16.08 -13.96
CA VAL A 57 -13.36 -17.41 -14.24
C VAL A 57 -12.28 -18.49 -14.39
N SER A 58 -11.20 -18.19 -15.13
CA SER A 58 -10.08 -19.12 -15.29
C SER A 58 -9.41 -19.42 -13.94
N ALA A 59 -9.13 -18.40 -13.13
CA ALA A 59 -8.56 -18.57 -11.79
C ALA A 59 -9.46 -19.42 -10.89
N ILE A 60 -10.77 -19.15 -10.82
CA ILE A 60 -11.71 -19.96 -10.01
C ILE A 60 -11.69 -21.42 -10.45
N THR A 61 -11.70 -21.66 -11.76
CA THR A 61 -11.69 -23.02 -12.33
C THR A 61 -10.41 -23.76 -11.94
N THR A 62 -9.25 -23.14 -12.19
CA THR A 62 -7.94 -23.72 -11.89
C THR A 62 -7.75 -23.98 -10.41
N LEU A 63 -8.04 -23.01 -9.56
CA LEU A 63 -7.91 -23.13 -8.10
C LEU A 63 -8.90 -24.17 -7.53
N GLY A 64 -10.10 -24.29 -8.12
CA GLY A 64 -11.11 -25.26 -7.72
C GLY A 64 -10.69 -26.71 -7.92
N THR A 65 -9.72 -26.97 -8.81
CA THR A 65 -9.11 -28.30 -8.95
C THR A 65 -8.14 -28.65 -7.83
N LEU A 66 -7.61 -27.64 -7.11
CA LEU A 66 -6.59 -27.81 -6.07
C LEU A 66 -7.21 -27.88 -4.67
N GLY A 67 -8.23 -27.07 -4.39
CA GLY A 67 -8.82 -26.96 -3.05
C GLY A 67 -10.12 -26.16 -3.01
N ARG A 68 -10.55 -25.81 -1.79
CA ARG A 68 -11.78 -25.02 -1.60
C ARG A 68 -11.51 -23.53 -1.89
N VAL A 69 -12.07 -23.03 -2.98
CA VAL A 69 -11.95 -21.62 -3.36
C VAL A 69 -13.03 -20.78 -2.68
N GLN A 70 -12.63 -19.66 -2.09
CA GLN A 70 -13.51 -18.61 -1.60
C GLN A 70 -13.15 -17.30 -2.28
N VAL A 71 -14.06 -16.77 -3.11
CA VAL A 71 -13.86 -15.49 -3.78
C VAL A 71 -14.22 -14.35 -2.82
N LEU A 72 -13.33 -13.37 -2.71
CA LEU A 72 -13.46 -12.21 -1.84
C LEU A 72 -13.27 -10.93 -2.66
N ASN A 73 -14.27 -10.07 -2.68
CA ASN A 73 -14.10 -8.73 -3.27
C ASN A 73 -13.31 -7.82 -2.31
N ARG A 74 -12.41 -6.98 -2.84
CA ARG A 74 -11.59 -6.04 -2.06
C ARG A 74 -12.39 -5.20 -1.05
N ALA A 75 -13.65 -4.88 -1.35
CA ALA A 75 -14.49 -4.06 -0.48
C ALA A 75 -14.76 -4.72 0.89
N PHE A 76 -14.66 -6.04 0.96
CA PHE A 76 -14.87 -6.81 2.20
C PHE A 76 -13.58 -7.19 2.91
N LEU A 77 -12.41 -6.92 2.30
CA LEU A 77 -11.10 -7.26 2.84
C LEU A 77 -10.87 -6.75 4.28
N PRO A 78 -11.25 -5.51 4.67
CA PRO A 78 -11.01 -5.02 6.03
C PRO A 78 -11.71 -5.81 7.14
N ASN A 79 -12.82 -6.47 6.82
CA ASN A 79 -13.65 -7.21 7.77
C ASN A 79 -13.49 -8.73 7.63
N PHE A 80 -12.61 -9.19 6.74
CA PHE A 80 -12.45 -10.61 6.47
C PHE A 80 -11.50 -11.27 7.48
N LEU A 81 -11.92 -12.41 8.04
CA LEU A 81 -11.10 -13.20 8.94
C LEU A 81 -10.43 -14.34 8.17
N PHE A 82 -9.12 -14.21 7.97
CA PHE A 82 -8.29 -15.24 7.36
C PHE A 82 -7.95 -16.35 8.36
N GLY A 83 -8.08 -17.60 7.93
CA GLY A 83 -7.53 -18.75 8.63
C GLY A 83 -6.00 -18.72 8.64
N PRO A 84 -5.35 -19.33 9.63
CA PRO A 84 -3.88 -19.34 9.74
C PRO A 84 -3.20 -20.05 8.56
N GLU A 85 -3.89 -21.04 7.97
CA GLU A 85 -3.39 -21.89 6.88
C GLU A 85 -3.98 -21.51 5.51
N ASP A 86 -4.70 -20.39 5.41
CA ASP A 86 -5.28 -19.94 4.15
C ASP A 86 -4.18 -19.47 3.19
N VAL A 87 -4.32 -19.83 1.91
CA VAL A 87 -3.47 -19.30 0.83
C VAL A 87 -4.24 -18.20 0.10
N VAL A 88 -3.61 -17.05 -0.07
CA VAL A 88 -4.27 -15.87 -0.62
C VAL A 88 -3.75 -15.64 -2.04
N VAL A 89 -4.67 -15.67 -3.02
CA VAL A 89 -4.38 -15.36 -4.41
C VAL A 89 -5.00 -14.01 -4.72
N VAL A 90 -4.18 -13.05 -5.16
CA VAL A 90 -4.62 -11.69 -5.48
C VAL A 90 -4.60 -11.52 -6.99
N LEU A 91 -5.77 -11.39 -7.60
CA LEU A 91 -5.92 -11.19 -9.04
C LEU A 91 -6.21 -9.71 -9.32
N GLY A 92 -5.20 -8.95 -9.70
CA GLY A 92 -5.34 -7.51 -9.90
C GLY A 92 -4.01 -6.78 -10.10
N GLN A 93 -3.98 -5.50 -9.72
CA GLN A 93 -2.81 -4.63 -9.79
C GLN A 93 -1.95 -4.71 -8.51
N ASP A 94 -0.73 -4.20 -8.56
CA ASP A 94 0.20 -4.14 -7.42
C ASP A 94 -0.43 -3.56 -6.14
N GLY A 95 -1.22 -2.49 -6.28
CA GLY A 95 -1.91 -1.86 -5.13
C GLY A 95 -2.87 -2.82 -4.41
N LEU A 96 -3.50 -3.77 -5.10
CA LEU A 96 -4.35 -4.77 -4.46
C LEU A 96 -3.53 -5.78 -3.64
N VAL A 97 -2.34 -6.14 -4.11
CA VAL A 97 -1.42 -7.04 -3.38
C VAL A 97 -0.94 -6.36 -2.09
N ALA A 98 -0.45 -5.12 -2.20
CA ALA A 98 -0.02 -4.34 -1.05
C ALA A 98 -1.16 -4.18 -0.02
N ASN A 99 -2.35 -3.76 -0.47
CA ASN A 99 -3.50 -3.62 0.40
C ASN A 99 -3.93 -4.93 1.06
N THR A 100 -3.76 -6.07 0.38
CA THR A 100 -4.04 -7.40 0.93
C THR A 100 -3.09 -7.75 2.06
N LEU A 101 -1.79 -7.57 1.85
CA LEU A 101 -0.76 -7.87 2.84
C LEU A 101 -1.05 -7.19 4.19
N LYS A 102 -1.60 -5.97 4.19
CA LYS A 102 -1.95 -5.20 5.40
C LYS A 102 -2.83 -5.98 6.38
N TYR A 103 -3.70 -6.86 5.91
CA TYR A 103 -4.67 -7.60 6.73
C TYR A 103 -4.23 -9.02 7.09
N LEU A 104 -3.08 -9.45 6.57
CA LEU A 104 -2.53 -10.78 6.81
C LEU A 104 -1.52 -10.75 7.94
N LYS A 105 -1.29 -11.93 8.51
CA LYS A 105 -0.30 -12.11 9.58
C LYS A 105 0.90 -12.92 9.11
N ASN A 106 0.66 -13.99 8.36
CA ASN A 106 1.68 -14.88 7.81
C ASN A 106 1.18 -15.68 6.58
N GLN A 107 -0.07 -15.48 6.16
CA GLN A 107 -0.63 -16.20 5.01
C GLN A 107 0.17 -15.88 3.74
N PRO A 108 0.55 -16.89 2.93
CA PRO A 108 1.20 -16.67 1.65
C PRO A 108 0.30 -15.88 0.69
N VAL A 109 0.86 -14.86 0.04
CA VAL A 109 0.19 -14.06 -0.98
C VAL A 109 0.79 -14.33 -2.34
N ILE A 110 -0.04 -14.73 -3.29
CA ILE A 110 0.33 -14.95 -4.69
C ILE A 110 -0.27 -13.79 -5.50
N GLY A 111 0.59 -12.88 -5.97
CA GLY A 111 0.18 -11.80 -6.88
C GLY A 111 0.08 -12.31 -8.32
N VAL A 112 -1.09 -12.13 -8.94
CA VAL A 112 -1.36 -12.60 -10.30
C VAL A 112 -1.78 -11.44 -11.17
N ASN A 113 -1.07 -11.25 -12.28
CA ASN A 113 -1.37 -10.23 -13.28
C ASN A 113 -2.48 -10.71 -14.24
N PRO A 114 -3.69 -10.12 -14.21
CA PRO A 114 -4.75 -10.45 -15.15
C PRO A 114 -4.54 -9.85 -16.56
N ASP A 115 -3.70 -8.83 -16.69
CA ASP A 115 -3.53 -8.05 -17.92
C ASP A 115 -2.09 -7.49 -18.03
N PRO A 116 -1.10 -8.32 -18.39
CA PRO A 116 0.31 -7.91 -18.45
C PRO A 116 0.62 -6.89 -19.55
N GLU A 117 -0.28 -6.71 -20.50
CA GLU A 117 -0.15 -5.65 -21.51
C GLU A 117 -0.56 -4.27 -20.95
N ARG A 118 -1.36 -4.24 -19.88
CA ARG A 118 -1.86 -3.02 -19.24
C ARG A 118 -1.08 -2.64 -17.97
N TRP A 119 -0.52 -3.61 -17.25
CA TRP A 119 0.13 -3.39 -15.95
C TRP A 119 1.54 -3.97 -15.91
N ASP A 120 2.50 -3.15 -15.47
CA ASP A 120 3.91 -3.53 -15.33
C ASP A 120 4.11 -4.71 -14.36
N GLY A 121 3.36 -4.72 -13.25
CA GLY A 121 3.27 -5.85 -12.32
C GLY A 121 4.52 -6.11 -11.48
N VAL A 122 4.97 -5.12 -10.71
CA VAL A 122 6.14 -5.25 -9.82
C VAL A 122 5.91 -6.31 -8.73
N LEU A 123 4.66 -6.44 -8.26
CA LEU A 123 4.24 -7.41 -7.24
C LEU A 123 3.43 -8.58 -7.84
N LEU A 124 3.43 -8.71 -9.17
CA LEU A 124 2.63 -9.68 -9.89
C LEU A 124 3.52 -10.60 -10.75
N PRO A 125 4.37 -11.44 -10.12
CA PRO A 125 5.31 -12.29 -10.85
C PRO A 125 4.64 -13.43 -11.64
N PHE A 126 3.33 -13.64 -11.47
CA PHE A 126 2.60 -14.77 -12.07
C PHE A 126 1.47 -14.32 -12.98
N LEU A 127 1.19 -15.14 -13.99
CA LEU A 127 -0.01 -15.07 -14.81
C LEU A 127 -1.07 -16.07 -14.32
N VAL A 128 -2.29 -15.93 -14.83
CA VAL A 128 -3.41 -16.83 -14.48
C VAL A 128 -3.08 -18.28 -14.80
N ASP A 129 -2.35 -18.53 -15.89
CA ASP A 129 -1.97 -19.87 -16.33
C ASP A 129 -0.94 -20.54 -15.39
N ASP A 130 -0.19 -19.76 -14.61
CA ASP A 130 0.80 -20.26 -13.66
C ASP A 130 0.17 -20.78 -12.35
N LEU A 131 -1.08 -20.37 -12.06
CA LEU A 131 -1.75 -20.63 -10.79
C LEU A 131 -1.75 -22.09 -10.37
N GLY A 132 -1.97 -23.00 -11.32
CA GLY A 132 -2.03 -24.44 -11.05
C GLY A 132 -0.74 -24.97 -10.42
N ASN A 133 0.41 -24.51 -10.92
CA ASN A 133 1.73 -24.94 -10.45
C ASN A 133 2.12 -24.18 -9.18
N VAL A 134 2.02 -22.85 -9.19
CA VAL A 134 2.48 -21.99 -8.09
C VAL A 134 1.74 -22.30 -6.80
N VAL A 135 0.41 -22.45 -6.85
CA VAL A 135 -0.39 -22.77 -5.65
C VAL A 135 -0.05 -24.15 -5.12
N ARG A 136 0.22 -25.13 -6.00
CA ARG A 136 0.66 -26.47 -5.58
C ARG A 136 2.01 -26.41 -4.88
N GLU A 137 2.96 -25.65 -5.40
CA GLU A 137 4.28 -25.46 -4.79
C GLU A 137 4.17 -24.79 -3.41
N VAL A 138 3.32 -23.76 -3.28
CA VAL A 138 3.05 -23.07 -2.01
C VAL A 138 2.41 -24.02 -0.99
N LEU A 139 1.39 -24.78 -1.38
CA LEU A 139 0.73 -25.76 -0.50
C LEU A 139 1.68 -26.88 -0.05
N GLN A 140 2.71 -27.19 -0.83
CA GLN A 140 3.75 -28.17 -0.49
C GLN A 140 4.93 -27.56 0.28
N GLY A 141 4.94 -26.24 0.53
CA GLY A 141 6.05 -25.54 1.17
C GLY A 141 7.34 -25.51 0.34
N LYS A 142 7.24 -25.64 -0.98
CA LYS A 142 8.38 -25.70 -1.92
C LYS A 142 8.67 -24.37 -2.61
N ARG A 143 7.75 -23.40 -2.51
CA ARG A 143 7.89 -22.11 -3.15
C ARG A 143 8.59 -21.11 -2.21
N GLU A 144 9.54 -20.36 -2.75
CA GLU A 144 10.18 -19.28 -2.01
C GLU A 144 9.20 -18.14 -1.74
N MET A 145 9.40 -17.47 -0.62
CA MET A 145 8.61 -16.33 -0.18
C MET A 145 9.54 -15.22 0.26
N GLN A 146 9.18 -14.00 -0.10
CA GLN A 146 9.86 -12.80 0.35
C GLN A 146 9.07 -12.14 1.48
N ASP A 147 9.79 -11.80 2.54
CA ASP A 147 9.24 -11.06 3.67
C ASP A 147 9.09 -9.59 3.31
N VAL A 148 7.93 -9.03 3.66
CA VAL A 148 7.60 -7.62 3.45
C VAL A 148 7.39 -6.97 4.81
N THR A 149 8.32 -6.10 5.19
CA THR A 149 8.20 -5.26 6.39
C THR A 149 7.09 -4.24 6.18
N MET A 150 6.24 -4.07 7.19
CA MET A 150 5.22 -3.01 7.24
C MET A 150 5.65 -1.92 8.21
N ALA A 151 5.18 -0.70 7.98
CA ALA A 151 5.19 0.35 8.98
C ALA A 151 3.99 0.17 9.92
N MET A 152 4.16 0.54 11.20
CA MET A 152 3.08 0.58 12.19
C MET A 152 3.04 1.97 12.84
N ALA A 153 1.87 2.58 12.86
CA ALA A 153 1.54 3.70 13.73
C ALA A 153 0.70 3.20 14.91
N GLU A 154 1.11 3.50 16.13
CA GLU A 154 0.35 3.24 17.35
C GLU A 154 0.05 4.54 18.07
N LEU A 155 -1.22 4.81 18.35
CA LEU A 155 -1.66 5.96 19.13
C LEU A 155 -1.64 5.68 20.63
N ASN A 156 -1.62 6.73 21.45
CA ASN A 156 -1.69 6.63 22.92
C ASN A 156 -2.99 6.04 23.47
N ASP A 157 -4.04 5.92 22.65
CA ASP A 157 -5.28 5.23 23.00
C ASP A 157 -5.27 3.73 22.63
N GLY A 158 -4.16 3.23 22.06
CA GLY A 158 -3.95 1.84 21.67
C GLY A 158 -4.41 1.50 20.26
N GLN A 159 -4.97 2.45 19.49
CA GLN A 159 -5.29 2.22 18.08
C GLN A 159 -4.03 1.99 17.25
N LYS A 160 -4.10 1.07 16.28
CA LYS A 160 -2.98 0.72 15.40
C LYS A 160 -3.38 0.80 13.94
N LEU A 161 -2.50 1.37 13.13
CA LEU A 161 -2.59 1.35 11.67
C LEU A 161 -1.29 0.80 11.08
N TYR A 162 -1.43 0.00 10.04
CA TYR A 162 -0.29 -0.59 9.33
C TYR A 162 -0.23 -0.05 7.90
N GLY A 163 0.97 0.24 7.41
CA GLY A 163 1.22 0.63 6.03
C GLY A 163 2.21 -0.32 5.37
N VAL A 164 1.83 -0.86 4.21
CA VAL A 164 2.66 -1.79 3.45
C VAL A 164 3.66 -1.04 2.58
N ASN A 165 3.26 0.10 2.01
CA ASN A 165 4.12 1.04 1.31
C ASN A 165 4.48 2.21 2.21
N ASP A 166 3.47 2.99 2.61
CA ASP A 166 3.68 4.30 3.22
C ASP A 166 2.64 4.60 4.29
N LEU A 167 3.05 5.33 5.33
CA LEU A 167 2.17 6.08 6.23
C LEU A 167 2.27 7.57 5.90
N PHE A 168 1.13 8.22 5.75
CA PHE A 168 1.03 9.68 5.79
C PHE A 168 0.58 10.11 7.19
N ILE A 169 1.27 11.09 7.77
CA ILE A 169 0.90 11.74 9.03
C ILE A 169 0.81 13.24 8.78
N GLY A 170 -0.38 13.81 8.90
CA GLY A 170 -0.56 15.22 8.59
C GLY A 170 -2.02 15.66 8.62
N PRO A 171 -2.33 16.80 8.00
CA PRO A 171 -3.71 17.25 7.92
C PRO A 171 -4.45 16.51 6.81
N ARG A 172 -5.76 16.32 6.99
CA ARG A 172 -6.65 15.68 6.01
C ARG A 172 -6.79 16.46 4.71
N SER A 173 -6.53 17.76 4.75
CA SER A 173 -6.61 18.66 3.60
C SER A 173 -5.51 19.71 3.66
N HIS A 174 -5.53 20.67 2.73
CA HIS A 174 -4.46 21.64 2.49
C HIS A 174 -4.40 22.72 3.58
N ILE A 175 -3.84 22.35 4.73
CA ILE A 175 -3.43 23.24 5.82
C ILE A 175 -2.07 22.79 6.35
N SER A 176 -1.43 23.57 7.22
CA SER A 176 -0.19 23.14 7.87
C SER A 176 -0.47 22.17 9.01
N ALA A 177 0.20 21.02 8.99
CA ALA A 177 0.32 20.17 10.16
C ALA A 177 1.21 20.85 11.20
N ARG A 178 0.77 20.83 12.46
CA ARG A 178 1.51 21.32 13.62
C ARG A 178 1.71 20.17 14.59
N TYR A 179 2.95 19.87 14.90
CA TYR A 179 3.30 18.74 15.75
C TYR A 179 4.69 18.93 16.36
N GLU A 180 4.97 18.22 17.43
CA GLU A 180 6.34 17.97 17.88
C GLU A 180 6.83 16.66 17.25
N ILE A 181 8.05 16.66 16.73
CA ILE A 181 8.76 15.46 16.29
C ILE A 181 9.86 15.12 17.28
N ASN A 182 9.94 13.85 17.67
CA ASN A 182 11.00 13.34 18.51
C ASN A 182 11.59 12.05 17.93
N ILE A 183 12.91 12.01 17.79
CA ILE A 183 13.66 10.84 17.36
C ILE A 183 15.06 10.89 17.98
N ASP A 184 15.52 9.77 18.52
CA ASP A 184 16.86 9.64 19.16
C ASP A 184 17.18 10.71 20.21
N GLY A 185 16.16 11.07 21.00
CA GLY A 185 16.28 12.09 22.06
C GLY A 185 16.38 13.52 21.55
N ARG A 186 16.35 13.75 20.22
CA ARG A 186 16.18 15.09 19.64
C ARG A 186 14.70 15.38 19.50
N SER A 187 14.28 16.59 19.88
CA SER A 187 12.90 17.05 19.77
C SER A 187 12.87 18.43 19.11
N GLU A 188 11.94 18.66 18.20
CA GLU A 188 11.68 20.02 17.69
C GLU A 188 10.20 20.22 17.31
N ASN A 189 9.73 21.46 17.36
CA ASN A 189 8.38 21.81 16.92
C ASN A 189 8.34 22.00 15.40
N HIS A 190 7.31 21.48 14.74
CA HIS A 190 7.15 21.54 13.29
C HIS A 190 5.88 22.25 12.85
N SER A 191 6.01 22.90 11.69
CA SER A 191 4.92 23.30 10.82
C SER A 191 5.27 22.82 9.41
N SER A 192 4.44 21.97 8.80
CA SER A 192 4.78 21.36 7.50
C SER A 192 3.52 20.84 6.78
N SER A 193 3.67 20.27 5.59
CA SER A 193 2.60 19.56 4.87
C SER A 193 2.43 18.09 5.32
N GLY A 194 3.07 17.71 6.43
CA GLY A 194 3.00 16.38 7.02
C GLY A 194 4.30 15.59 6.90
N ILE A 195 4.24 14.31 7.26
CA ILE A 195 5.35 13.35 7.25
C ILE A 195 4.94 12.15 6.43
N ILE A 196 5.85 11.66 5.60
CA ILE A 196 5.76 10.35 4.97
C ILE A 196 6.72 9.41 5.67
N VAL A 197 6.24 8.22 6.04
CA VAL A 197 7.07 7.12 6.52
C VAL A 197 6.95 5.96 5.54
N SER A 198 8.05 5.56 4.92
CA SER A 198 8.07 4.59 3.82
C SER A 198 8.79 3.30 4.23
N THR A 199 8.19 2.17 3.86
CA THR A 199 8.79 0.83 4.00
C THR A 199 9.79 0.56 2.88
N GLY A 200 10.47 -0.59 2.94
CA GLY A 200 11.31 -1.06 1.82
C GLY A 200 10.52 -1.21 0.52
N LEU A 201 9.28 -1.69 0.58
CA LEU A 201 8.39 -1.79 -0.58
C LEU A 201 7.98 -0.40 -1.11
N GLY A 202 7.57 0.49 -0.19
CA GLY A 202 7.15 1.87 -0.51
C GLY A 202 8.27 2.78 -0.99
N SER A 203 9.54 2.37 -0.83
CA SER A 203 10.71 3.13 -1.30
C SER A 203 10.68 3.44 -2.81
N THR A 204 9.94 2.66 -3.59
CA THR A 204 9.77 2.86 -5.03
C THR A 204 8.59 3.79 -5.40
N GLY A 205 7.74 4.14 -4.43
CA GLY A 205 6.54 4.95 -4.58
C GLY A 205 6.74 6.42 -4.14
N TRP A 206 6.02 6.85 -3.09
CA TRP A 206 6.00 8.26 -2.67
C TRP A 206 7.41 8.76 -2.28
N PHE A 207 8.18 7.91 -1.60
CA PHE A 207 9.57 8.19 -1.24
C PHE A 207 10.43 8.61 -2.45
N LYS A 208 10.39 7.82 -3.53
CA LYS A 208 11.13 8.11 -4.76
C LYS A 208 10.75 9.48 -5.34
N SER A 209 9.47 9.83 -5.32
CA SER A 209 8.97 11.13 -5.77
C SER A 209 9.45 12.28 -4.92
N LEU A 210 9.52 12.12 -3.59
CA LEU A 210 10.04 13.14 -2.67
C LEU A 210 11.51 13.43 -2.93
N ILE A 211 12.32 12.39 -3.10
CA ILE A 211 13.75 12.53 -3.41
C ILE A 211 13.96 13.17 -4.78
N ALA A 212 13.22 12.73 -5.79
CA ALA A 212 13.28 13.31 -7.13
C ALA A 212 12.94 14.82 -7.12
N GLY A 213 11.90 15.21 -6.38
CA GLY A 213 11.51 16.61 -6.21
C GLY A 213 12.60 17.44 -5.51
N ALA A 214 13.13 16.94 -4.39
CA ALA A 214 14.19 17.62 -3.64
C ALA A 214 15.45 17.84 -4.49
N LEU A 215 15.89 16.81 -5.22
CA LEU A 215 17.05 16.92 -6.12
C LEU A 215 16.81 17.91 -7.27
N GLY A 216 15.59 17.93 -7.83
CA GLY A 216 15.21 18.88 -8.87
C GLY A 216 15.28 20.33 -8.41
N ILE A 217 14.78 20.62 -7.20
CA ILE A 217 14.82 21.96 -6.60
C ILE A 217 16.27 22.40 -6.37
N VAL A 218 17.09 21.54 -5.77
CA VAL A 218 18.50 21.87 -5.49
C VAL A 218 19.25 22.16 -6.79
N ARG A 219 19.08 21.32 -7.81
CA ARG A 219 19.72 21.49 -9.14
C ARG A 219 19.41 22.87 -9.74
N GLU A 220 18.16 23.31 -9.66
CA GLU A 220 17.73 24.59 -10.23
C GLU A 220 18.28 25.78 -9.44
N ILE A 221 18.34 25.69 -8.11
CA ILE A 221 18.82 26.78 -7.24
C ILE A 221 20.35 26.93 -7.31
N THR A 222 21.09 25.82 -7.29
CA THR A 222 22.56 25.87 -7.21
C THR A 222 23.23 25.86 -8.59
N GLY A 223 22.54 25.41 -9.64
CA GLY A 223 23.12 25.13 -10.94
C GLY A 223 24.08 23.93 -10.94
N GLU A 224 24.22 23.23 -9.82
CA GLU A 224 25.08 22.05 -9.72
C GLU A 224 24.36 20.84 -10.30
N GLN A 225 25.05 20.12 -11.19
CA GLN A 225 24.70 18.73 -11.45
C GLN A 225 25.18 17.89 -10.29
N LEU A 226 24.36 17.82 -9.24
CA LEU A 226 24.36 16.65 -8.37
C LEU A 226 24.31 15.44 -9.30
N GLY A 227 25.24 14.50 -9.15
CA GLY A 227 25.26 13.28 -9.96
C GLY A 227 23.93 12.51 -9.85
N ASN A 228 23.84 11.32 -10.43
CA ASN A 228 22.64 10.50 -10.28
C ASN A 228 22.51 9.97 -8.83
N ILE A 229 22.14 10.85 -7.90
CA ILE A 229 21.90 10.53 -6.49
C ILE A 229 20.58 9.80 -6.46
N GLN A 230 20.65 8.48 -6.39
CA GLN A 230 19.50 7.65 -6.09
C GLN A 230 19.68 7.09 -4.68
N PRO A 231 18.64 7.09 -3.85
CA PRO A 231 18.66 6.31 -2.63
C PRO A 231 19.04 4.88 -2.98
N ALA A 232 19.85 4.23 -2.14
CA ALA A 232 20.13 2.82 -2.31
C ALA A 232 18.81 2.03 -2.34
N PRO A 233 18.66 1.03 -3.23
CA PRO A 233 17.49 0.16 -3.23
C PRO A 233 17.28 -0.40 -1.82
N THR A 234 16.08 -0.20 -1.28
CA THR A 234 15.74 -0.67 0.07
C THR A 234 15.12 -2.06 -0.04
N PRO A 235 15.68 -3.10 0.60
CA PRO A 235 15.08 -4.43 0.59
C PRO A 235 13.66 -4.42 1.18
N TRP A 236 12.74 -5.21 0.63
CA TRP A 236 11.36 -5.30 1.16
C TRP A 236 11.31 -5.78 2.61
N ASN A 237 12.30 -6.57 3.04
CA ASN A 237 12.45 -7.06 4.41
C ASN A 237 13.37 -6.19 5.28
N ALA A 238 13.65 -4.94 4.90
CA ALA A 238 14.43 -4.03 5.72
C ALA A 238 13.80 -3.90 7.11
N SER A 239 14.60 -4.00 8.17
CA SER A 239 14.15 -3.91 9.57
C SER A 239 13.99 -2.46 10.06
N TRP A 240 13.89 -1.53 9.14
CA TRP A 240 13.84 -0.09 9.36
C TRP A 240 13.02 0.58 8.26
N LEU A 241 12.56 1.80 8.51
CA LEU A 241 11.75 2.62 7.62
C LEU A 241 12.47 3.93 7.33
N TYR A 242 12.16 4.59 6.22
CA TYR A 242 12.52 6.00 6.05
C TYR A 242 11.40 6.89 6.55
N PHE A 243 11.72 8.03 7.15
CA PHE A 243 10.76 9.14 7.32
C PHE A 243 11.25 10.38 6.56
N THR A 244 10.30 11.17 6.07
CA THR A 244 10.56 12.45 5.40
C THR A 244 9.47 13.46 5.76
N VAL A 245 9.88 14.63 6.27
CA VAL A 245 9.00 15.79 6.47
C VAL A 245 8.76 16.46 5.13
N ARG A 246 7.49 16.71 4.79
CA ARG A 246 7.09 17.38 3.55
C ARG A 246 6.94 18.87 3.74
N GLU A 247 7.59 19.66 2.89
CA GLU A 247 7.44 21.13 2.86
C GLU A 247 7.57 21.76 4.27
N PRO A 248 8.69 21.51 4.98
CA PRO A 248 8.91 22.07 6.31
C PRO A 248 8.94 23.61 6.24
N PHE A 249 8.26 24.25 7.20
CA PHE A 249 8.15 25.70 7.28
C PHE A 249 8.87 26.21 8.55
N PRO A 250 10.12 26.69 8.43
CA PRO A 250 10.84 27.29 9.56
C PRO A 250 10.23 28.65 9.94
N SER A 251 10.03 28.90 11.23
CA SER A 251 9.44 30.13 11.75
C SER A 251 9.96 30.47 13.15
N LYS A 252 9.37 31.47 13.82
CA LYS A 252 9.66 31.75 15.24
C LYS A 252 9.23 30.63 16.18
N HIS A 253 8.37 29.73 15.72
CA HIS A 253 7.75 28.66 16.54
C HIS A 253 7.93 27.26 15.93
N SER A 254 8.66 27.14 14.82
CA SER A 254 8.89 25.87 14.14
C SER A 254 10.30 25.80 13.57
N GLU A 255 10.86 24.61 13.63
CA GLU A 255 12.19 24.27 13.16
C GLU A 255 12.10 23.39 11.91
N ALA A 256 13.26 23.05 11.35
CA ALA A 256 13.37 22.26 10.13
C ALA A 256 14.73 21.52 10.10
N THR A 257 15.16 20.94 11.22
CA THR A 257 16.46 20.22 11.32
C THR A 257 16.31 18.71 11.36
N ILE A 258 15.14 18.20 11.75
CA ILE A 258 14.73 16.80 11.72
C ILE A 258 13.80 16.62 10.52
N LEU A 259 14.39 16.45 9.33
CA LEU A 259 13.64 16.40 8.06
C LEU A 259 13.60 15.02 7.43
N PHE A 260 14.64 14.22 7.64
CA PHE A 260 14.85 12.96 6.95
C PHE A 260 15.71 12.04 7.81
N GLY A 261 15.39 10.75 7.81
CA GLY A 261 16.18 9.76 8.51
C GLY A 261 15.52 8.38 8.49
N THR A 262 16.06 7.48 9.30
CA THR A 262 15.55 6.12 9.44
C THR A 262 14.85 5.92 10.77
N VAL A 263 13.83 5.07 10.78
CA VAL A 263 13.07 4.66 11.97
C VAL A 263 13.26 3.16 12.18
N SER A 264 13.53 2.74 13.41
CA SER A 264 13.64 1.32 13.78
C SER A 264 12.90 1.04 15.10
N GLN A 265 12.94 -0.21 15.58
CA GLN A 265 12.35 -0.55 16.87
C GLN A 265 13.06 0.16 18.04
N ASP A 266 14.39 0.24 17.97
CA ASP A 266 15.24 0.89 18.98
C ASP A 266 15.21 2.42 18.86
N HIS A 267 14.94 2.92 17.65
CA HIS A 267 14.94 4.33 17.30
C HIS A 267 13.56 4.71 16.71
N PRO A 268 12.50 4.74 17.53
CA PRO A 268 11.15 5.03 17.07
C PRO A 268 11.00 6.53 16.73
N LEU A 269 10.15 6.81 15.74
CA LEU A 269 9.70 8.18 15.46
C LEU A 269 8.47 8.45 16.32
N LEU A 270 8.59 9.41 17.24
CA LEU A 270 7.53 9.82 18.14
C LEU A 270 6.99 11.17 17.69
N LEU A 271 5.66 11.28 17.58
CA LEU A 271 4.99 12.48 17.13
C LEU A 271 3.92 12.89 18.14
N THR A 272 3.84 14.16 18.48
CA THR A 272 2.75 14.73 19.29
C THR A 272 1.99 15.75 18.46
N SER A 273 0.70 15.55 18.25
CA SER A 273 -0.10 16.47 17.45
C SER A 273 -0.47 17.73 18.22
N HIS A 274 -0.36 18.88 17.55
CA HIS A 274 -0.87 20.19 17.98
C HIS A 274 -1.98 20.70 17.03
N MET A 275 -2.53 19.85 16.17
CA MET A 275 -3.63 20.20 15.28
C MET A 275 -4.96 20.09 16.04
N PRO A 276 -5.77 21.15 16.20
CA PRO A 276 -7.02 21.05 16.96
C PRO A 276 -7.99 20.01 16.38
N GLU A 277 -8.02 19.93 15.05
CA GLU A 277 -8.89 19.04 14.28
C GLU A 277 -8.24 18.67 12.95
N HIS A 278 -8.85 17.72 12.24
CA HIS A 278 -8.46 17.26 10.91
C HIS A 278 -7.04 16.69 10.79
N GLY A 279 -6.35 16.40 11.89
CA GLY A 279 -5.12 15.60 11.87
C GLY A 279 -5.45 14.13 11.60
N VAL A 280 -4.71 13.50 10.69
CA VAL A 280 -4.93 12.12 10.27
C VAL A 280 -3.62 11.35 10.14
N ILE A 281 -3.70 10.04 10.37
CA ILE A 281 -2.71 9.06 9.92
C ILE A 281 -3.42 8.08 9.00
N PHE A 282 -3.00 7.95 7.75
CA PHE A 282 -3.53 6.94 6.82
C PHE A 282 -2.39 6.20 6.12
N SER A 283 -2.70 5.05 5.53
CA SER A 283 -1.72 4.17 4.90
C SER A 283 -2.08 3.88 3.44
N ASP A 284 -1.08 3.71 2.59
CA ASP A 284 -1.23 3.10 1.25
C ASP A 284 -2.28 3.78 0.35
N GLY A 285 -2.52 5.09 0.56
CA GLY A 285 -3.53 5.87 -0.18
C GLY A 285 -4.99 5.54 0.17
N ILE A 286 -5.24 4.76 1.23
CA ILE A 286 -6.60 4.45 1.70
C ILE A 286 -7.04 5.51 2.70
N GLU A 287 -7.47 6.68 2.21
CA GLU A 287 -7.89 7.80 3.06
C GLU A 287 -9.15 7.52 3.91
N SER A 288 -9.95 6.51 3.55
CA SER A 288 -11.14 6.14 4.32
C SER A 288 -10.84 5.33 5.57
N ASP A 289 -9.63 4.75 5.67
CA ASP A 289 -9.14 3.99 6.83
C ASP A 289 -7.98 4.74 7.46
N TYR A 290 -8.29 5.54 8.49
CA TYR A 290 -7.33 6.47 9.10
C TYR A 290 -7.53 6.55 10.61
N LEU A 291 -6.47 6.95 11.31
CA LEU A 291 -6.51 7.30 12.72
C LEU A 291 -6.63 8.81 12.90
N HIS A 292 -7.43 9.25 13.87
CA HIS A 292 -7.53 10.65 14.22
C HIS A 292 -6.28 11.10 15.00
N PHE A 293 -5.55 12.08 14.46
CA PHE A 293 -4.30 12.58 15.02
C PHE A 293 -4.42 14.07 15.40
N ASN A 294 -5.39 14.37 16.25
CA ASN A 294 -5.67 15.73 16.75
C ASN A 294 -4.90 16.04 18.04
N SER A 295 -5.05 17.26 18.55
CA SER A 295 -4.25 17.80 19.66
C SER A 295 -4.24 16.88 20.86
N GLY A 296 -3.05 16.56 21.36
CA GLY A 296 -2.83 15.65 22.48
C GLY A 296 -2.76 14.16 22.10
N ALA A 297 -3.05 13.80 20.84
CA ALA A 297 -2.71 12.49 20.32
C ALA A 297 -1.19 12.37 20.14
N THR A 298 -0.63 11.24 20.57
CA THR A 298 0.76 10.89 20.29
C THR A 298 0.81 9.65 19.43
N ALA A 299 1.67 9.64 18.41
CA ALA A 299 1.88 8.50 17.55
C ALA A 299 3.31 7.99 17.70
N ARG A 300 3.45 6.69 17.96
CA ARG A 300 4.73 5.97 17.87
C ARG A 300 4.78 5.23 16.53
N ILE A 301 5.76 5.56 15.70
CA ILE A 301 5.99 4.92 14.41
C ILE A 301 7.21 4.01 14.48
N VAL A 302 7.05 2.76 14.05
CA VAL A 302 8.11 1.73 13.97
C VAL A 302 7.83 0.72 12.85
N PRO A 303 8.82 -0.09 12.42
CA PRO A 303 8.54 -1.34 11.73
C PRO A 303 7.55 -2.21 12.52
N ALA A 304 6.60 -2.84 11.85
CA ALA A 304 5.63 -3.73 12.50
C ALA A 304 6.28 -5.07 12.88
N ASP A 305 5.83 -5.68 13.97
CA ASP A 305 6.23 -7.04 14.35
C ASP A 305 5.65 -8.11 13.41
N LYS A 306 4.60 -7.76 12.67
CA LYS A 306 4.00 -8.62 11.64
C LYS A 306 4.68 -8.37 10.30
N VAL A 307 4.86 -9.43 9.51
CA VAL A 307 5.47 -9.38 8.19
C VAL A 307 4.50 -9.93 7.14
N GLY A 308 4.52 -9.33 5.95
CA GLY A 308 3.86 -9.88 4.78
C GLY A 308 4.68 -11.03 4.20
N LYS A 309 4.02 -12.06 3.66
CA LYS A 309 4.67 -13.17 2.95
C LYS A 309 4.24 -13.14 1.49
N LEU A 310 5.08 -12.58 0.61
CA LEU A 310 4.82 -12.52 -0.82
C LEU A 310 5.52 -13.68 -1.52
N VAL A 311 4.78 -14.44 -2.32
CA VAL A 311 5.32 -15.52 -3.12
C VAL A 311 6.02 -14.94 -4.34
N VAL A 312 7.27 -15.36 -4.56
CA VAL A 312 8.15 -14.92 -5.67
C VAL A 312 8.52 -16.08 -6.58
#